data_AF-A0ABD2LZB7-F1
#
_entry.id   AF-A0ABD2LZB7-F1
#
_cell.length_a   1.000
_cell.length_b   1.000
_cell.length_c   1.000
_cell.angle_alpha   90.00
_cell.angle_beta   90.00
_cell.angle_gamma   90.00
#
_symmetry.space_group_name_H-M   'P 1'
#
loop_
_entity.id
_entity.type
_entity.pdbx_description
1 polymer ?
#
loop_
_entity_poly.entity_id
_entity_poly.type
_entity_poly.pdbx_seq_one_letter_code
_entity_poly.pdbx_strand_id
1 'polypeptide(L)'
;MGAGIAQVSAQANVKVVLVDQSQSIVEKAKSGIESSIKRVAKKQFEEPGKQNELVTRVLSNISLSTNISQAVSGADLVIEAISENLDVKRKLFAEVESALPQNGKMATNTSSLTLADIAANLKRKDSFGGLHFFNPVPIMKLLEVVRFDGTSEETFNVLTDFGKTIGKTTVVCKTPRGS
;
A
#
# COMPACT_ATOMS: atom_id res chain seq x y z
N MET A 1 -7.40 0.07 6.50
CA MET A 1 -6.27 -0.64 5.87
C MET A 1 -5.14 0.33 5.51
N GLY A 2 -5.38 1.38 4.72
CA GLY A 2 -4.35 2.33 4.26
C GLY A 2 -3.37 2.83 5.33
N ALA A 3 -3.87 3.31 6.47
CA ALA A 3 -3.01 3.77 7.58
C ALA A 3 -2.06 2.67 8.11
N GLY A 4 -2.53 1.43 8.19
CA GLY A 4 -1.72 0.30 8.63
C GLY A 4 -0.65 -0.10 7.61
N ILE A 5 -0.97 -0.03 6.32
CA ILE A 5 -0.01 -0.25 5.22
C ILE A 5 1.06 0.85 5.25
N ALA A 6 0.64 2.12 5.34
CA ALA A 6 1.56 3.25 5.45
C ALA A 6 2.49 3.13 6.67
N GLN A 7 1.94 2.70 7.81
CA GLN A 7 2.73 2.46 9.02
C GLN A 7 3.84 1.42 8.78
N VAL A 8 3.50 0.22 8.29
CA VAL A 8 4.49 -0.86 8.14
C VAL A 8 5.55 -0.52 7.10
N SER A 9 5.16 0.15 6.02
CA SER A 9 6.08 0.65 4.99
C SER A 9 7.05 1.69 5.56
N ALA A 10 6.54 2.68 6.31
CA ALA A 10 7.35 3.73 6.91
C ALA A 10 8.30 3.18 8.00
N GLN A 11 7.88 2.14 8.75
CA GLN A 11 8.74 1.43 9.70
C GLN A 11 9.94 0.78 9.03
N ALA A 12 9.76 0.27 7.81
CA ALA A 12 10.79 -0.32 6.97
C ALA A 12 11.63 0.71 6.19
N ASN A 13 11.55 2.00 6.53
CA ASN A 13 12.26 3.10 5.85
C ASN A 13 11.83 3.35 4.40
N VAL A 14 10.64 2.89 4.00
CA VAL A 14 10.05 3.27 2.72
C VAL A 14 9.39 4.64 2.86
N LYS A 15 9.66 5.56 1.94
CA LYS A 15 8.96 6.85 1.88
C LYS A 15 7.54 6.62 1.36
N VAL A 16 6.54 7.10 2.10
CA VAL A 16 5.12 6.89 1.81
C VAL A 16 4.42 8.24 1.70
N VAL A 17 3.62 8.39 0.65
CA VAL A 17 2.62 9.46 0.56
C VAL A 17 1.26 8.85 0.85
N LEU A 18 0.63 9.26 1.95
CA LEU A 18 -0.72 8.86 2.28
C LEU A 18 -1.71 9.82 1.62
N VAL A 19 -2.60 9.28 0.78
CA VAL A 19 -3.59 10.04 0.03
C VAL A 19 -4.99 9.66 0.46
N ASP A 20 -5.84 10.66 0.69
CA ASP A 20 -7.28 10.49 0.93
C ASP A 20 -8.05 11.72 0.44
N GLN A 21 -9.39 11.66 0.47
CA GLN A 21 -10.28 12.67 -0.12
C GLN A 21 -10.27 14.01 0.61
N SER A 22 -9.86 14.05 1.87
CA SER A 22 -9.83 15.28 2.66
C SER A 22 -8.64 15.33 3.61
N GLN A 23 -8.21 16.55 3.90
CA GLN A 23 -7.10 16.82 4.81
C GLN A 23 -7.37 16.25 6.21
N SER A 24 -8.61 16.33 6.69
CA SER A 24 -8.99 15.81 8.00
C SER A 24 -8.87 14.28 8.09
N ILE A 25 -9.10 13.55 7.00
CA ILE A 25 -8.97 12.09 6.98
C ILE A 25 -7.48 11.68 7.02
N VAL A 26 -6.63 12.30 6.20
CA VAL A 26 -5.19 11.99 6.19
C VAL A 26 -4.51 12.36 7.52
N GLU A 27 -4.92 13.46 8.16
CA GLU A 27 -4.41 13.86 9.48
C GLU A 27 -4.86 12.91 10.59
N LYS A 28 -6.12 12.47 10.55
CA LYS A 28 -6.64 11.45 11.47
C LYS A 28 -5.89 10.15 11.31
N ALA A 29 -5.62 9.73 10.07
CA ALA A 29 -4.84 8.54 9.78
C ALA A 29 -3.39 8.67 10.30
N LYS A 30 -2.72 9.81 10.07
CA LYS A 30 -1.38 10.10 10.61
C LYS A 30 -1.34 10.05 12.14
N SER A 31 -2.31 10.66 12.81
CA SER A 31 -2.45 10.63 14.27
C SER A 31 -2.64 9.20 14.80
N GLY A 32 -3.42 8.40 14.07
CA GLY A 32 -3.60 6.97 14.36
C GLY A 32 -2.30 6.17 14.23
N ILE A 33 -1.52 6.43 13.18
CA ILE A 33 -0.19 5.82 12.96
C ILE A 33 0.76 6.22 14.10
N GLU A 34 0.83 7.50 14.46
CA GLU A 34 1.67 7.99 15.55
C GLU A 34 1.34 7.27 16.87
N SER A 35 0.05 7.17 17.21
CA SER A 35 -0.41 6.49 18.42
C SER A 35 -0.04 5.01 18.43
N SER A 36 -0.18 4.35 17.27
CA SER A 36 0.19 2.95 17.07
C SER A 36 1.69 2.74 17.24
N ILE A 37 2.53 3.58 16.65
CA ILE A 37 3.99 3.52 16.75
C ILE A 37 4.46 3.82 18.16
N LYS A 38 3.88 4.79 18.87
CA LYS A 38 4.18 5.04 20.29
C LYS A 38 3.95 3.79 21.14
N ARG A 39 2.89 3.03 20.88
CA ARG A 39 2.60 1.76 21.57
C ARG A 39 3.62 0.66 21.22
N VAL A 40 4.06 0.58 19.96
CA VAL A 40 5.13 -0.35 19.55
C VAL A 40 6.45 0.02 20.21
N ALA A 41 6.82 1.30 20.19
CA ALA A 41 8.04 1.83 20.79
C ALA A 41 8.13 1.48 22.28
N LYS A 42 7.06 1.71 23.05
CA LYS A 42 6.98 1.36 24.48
C LYS A 42 7.18 -0.13 24.77
N LYS A 43 6.82 -1.01 23.83
CA LYS A 43 7.02 -2.46 23.97
C LYS A 43 8.42 -2.91 23.57
N GLN A 44 9.09 -2.14 22.71
CA GLN A 44 10.40 -2.50 22.16
C GLN A 44 11.57 -1.88 22.93
N PHE A 45 11.35 -0.70 23.53
CA PHE A 45 12.40 0.05 24.22
C PHE A 45 11.92 0.52 25.58
N GLU A 46 12.74 0.32 26.61
CA GLU A 46 12.50 0.87 27.96
C GLU A 46 12.85 2.36 28.02
N GLU A 47 13.90 2.77 27.31
CA GLU A 47 14.41 4.14 27.31
C GLU A 47 13.52 5.09 26.48
N PRO A 48 13.02 6.20 27.07
CA PRO A 48 12.18 7.17 26.35
C PRO A 48 12.84 7.80 25.12
N GLY A 49 14.18 7.96 25.14
CA GLY A 49 14.94 8.51 24.00
C GLY A 49 14.77 7.66 22.74
N LYS A 50 15.04 6.35 22.84
CA LYS A 50 14.88 5.39 21.73
C LYS A 50 13.44 5.30 21.25
N GLN A 51 12.47 5.45 22.16
CA GLN A 51 11.06 5.49 21.77
C GLN A 51 10.77 6.69 20.86
N ASN A 52 11.24 7.88 21.24
CA ASN A 52 11.04 9.11 20.48
C ASN A 52 11.79 9.11 19.14
N GLU A 53 12.99 8.53 19.10
CA GLU A 53 13.76 8.34 17.87
C GLU A 53 13.01 7.46 16.86
N LEU A 54 12.44 6.34 17.31
CA LEU A 54 11.63 5.46 16.46
C LEU A 54 10.43 6.22 15.90
N VAL A 55 9.66 6.89 16.76
CA VAL A 55 8.45 7.63 16.34
C VAL A 55 8.81 8.70 15.30
N THR A 56 9.83 9.51 15.59
CA THR A 56 10.29 10.59 14.69
C THR A 56 10.73 10.05 13.35
N ARG A 57 11.55 8.99 13.32
CA ARG A 57 12.02 8.35 12.08
C ARG A 57 10.87 7.80 11.24
N VAL A 58 9.90 7.13 11.86
CA VAL A 58 8.77 6.57 11.11
C VAL A 58 7.90 7.68 10.53
N LEU A 59 7.62 8.72 11.32
CA LEU A 59 6.79 9.84 10.85
C LEU A 59 7.47 10.68 9.78
N SER A 60 8.81 10.80 9.78
CA SER A 60 9.55 11.53 8.74
C SER A 60 9.47 10.84 7.37
N ASN A 61 9.13 9.55 7.33
CA ASN A 61 8.91 8.81 6.10
C ASN A 61 7.49 8.96 5.55
N ILE A 62 6.57 9.63 6.27
CA ILE A 62 5.17 9.77 5.88
C ILE A 62 4.86 11.21 5.51
N SER A 63 4.51 11.42 4.24
CA SER A 63 3.91 12.67 3.74
C SER A 63 2.42 12.48 3.52
N LEU A 64 1.65 13.57 3.58
CA LEU A 64 0.20 13.56 3.35
C LEU A 64 -0.12 14.31 2.07
N SER A 65 -1.13 13.88 1.33
CA SER A 65 -1.67 14.59 0.18
C SER A 65 -3.17 14.35 0.05
N THR A 66 -3.88 15.27 -0.57
CA THR A 66 -5.25 15.09 -1.05
C THR A 66 -5.35 15.09 -2.57
N ASN A 67 -4.21 15.27 -3.26
CA ASN A 67 -4.11 15.29 -4.71
C ASN A 67 -3.41 14.00 -5.17
N ILE A 68 -4.16 13.14 -5.87
CA ILE A 68 -3.68 11.85 -6.38
C ILE A 68 -2.59 12.06 -7.41
N SER A 69 -2.84 12.86 -8.45
CA SER A 69 -1.89 13.08 -9.56
C SER A 69 -0.53 13.57 -9.08
N GLN A 70 -0.51 14.53 -8.14
CA GLN A 70 0.74 15.02 -7.56
C GLN A 70 1.43 13.92 -6.75
N ALA A 71 0.69 13.18 -5.93
CA ALA A 71 1.23 12.15 -5.06
C ALA A 71 1.85 10.97 -5.83
N VAL A 72 1.29 10.59 -6.98
CA VAL A 72 1.77 9.43 -7.75
C VAL A 72 2.86 9.77 -8.76
N SER A 73 3.08 11.06 -9.07
CA SER A 73 4.01 11.52 -10.11
C SER A 73 5.47 11.08 -9.94
N GLY A 74 5.89 10.72 -8.72
CA GLY A 74 7.22 10.20 -8.41
C GLY A 74 7.17 8.86 -7.67
N ALA A 75 6.06 8.13 -7.74
CA ALA A 75 5.88 6.88 -7.01
C ALA A 75 6.38 5.67 -7.81
N ASP A 76 7.15 4.80 -7.16
CA ASP A 76 7.55 3.49 -7.71
C ASP A 76 6.43 2.44 -7.59
N LEU A 77 5.62 2.54 -6.54
CA LEU A 77 4.51 1.64 -6.24
C LEU A 77 3.34 2.40 -5.61
N VAL A 78 2.15 2.23 -6.19
CA VAL A 78 0.88 2.71 -5.63
C VAL A 78 0.06 1.54 -5.11
N ILE A 79 -0.39 1.64 -3.86
CA ILE A 79 -1.22 0.62 -3.21
C ILE A 79 -2.60 1.21 -2.91
N GLU A 80 -3.62 0.70 -3.58
CA GLU A 80 -5.00 1.08 -3.39
C GLU A 80 -5.62 0.33 -2.19
N ALA A 81 -6.26 1.08 -1.28
CA ALA A 81 -6.92 0.54 -0.09
C ALA A 81 -8.21 1.31 0.26
N ILE A 82 -8.99 1.66 -0.77
CA ILE A 82 -10.31 2.29 -0.69
C ILE A 82 -11.44 1.26 -0.54
N SER A 83 -12.69 1.71 -0.56
CA SER A 83 -13.86 0.84 -0.46
C SER A 83 -13.92 -0.22 -1.57
N GLU A 84 -14.49 -1.39 -1.26
CA GLU A 84 -14.71 -2.49 -2.20
C GLU A 84 -15.87 -2.16 -3.16
N ASN A 85 -15.65 -1.20 -4.04
CA ASN A 85 -16.56 -0.84 -5.12
C ASN A 85 -15.78 -0.81 -6.45
N LEU A 86 -16.23 -1.62 -7.41
CA LEU A 86 -15.54 -1.81 -8.68
C LEU A 86 -15.41 -0.52 -9.50
N ASP A 87 -16.48 0.26 -9.60
CA ASP A 87 -16.47 1.50 -10.41
C ASP A 87 -15.56 2.56 -9.80
N VAL A 88 -15.58 2.70 -8.46
CA VAL A 88 -14.71 3.64 -7.76
C VAL A 88 -13.24 3.23 -7.93
N LYS A 89 -12.90 1.94 -7.79
CA LYS A 89 -11.54 1.45 -8.01
C LYS A 89 -11.08 1.64 -9.45
N ARG A 90 -11.91 1.31 -10.45
CA ARG A 90 -11.60 1.51 -11.87
C ARG A 90 -11.31 2.99 -12.17
N LYS A 91 -12.14 3.89 -11.65
CA LYS A 91 -11.94 5.34 -11.81
C LYS A 91 -10.63 5.80 -11.16
N LEU A 92 -10.34 5.33 -9.95
CA LEU A 92 -9.11 5.64 -9.24
C LEU A 92 -7.88 5.14 -10.01
N PHE A 93 -7.89 3.90 -10.48
CA PHE A 93 -6.75 3.35 -11.23
C PHE A 93 -6.55 4.04 -12.58
N ALA A 94 -7.61 4.52 -13.24
CA ALA A 94 -7.47 5.34 -14.45
C ALA A 94 -6.78 6.69 -14.15
N GLU A 95 -7.15 7.34 -13.04
CA GLU A 95 -6.50 8.58 -12.58
C GLU A 95 -5.03 8.33 -12.22
N VAL A 96 -4.75 7.28 -11.44
CA VAL A 96 -3.39 6.87 -11.07
C VAL A 96 -2.56 6.55 -12.32
N GLU A 97 -3.08 5.73 -13.24
CA GLU A 97 -2.37 5.33 -14.46
C GLU A 97 -1.96 6.54 -15.31
N SER A 98 -2.77 7.60 -15.32
CA SER A 98 -2.52 8.82 -16.10
C SER A 98 -1.36 9.67 -15.59
N ALA A 99 -1.07 9.61 -14.28
CA ALA A 99 -0.06 10.43 -13.61
C ALA A 99 1.15 9.63 -13.11
N LEU A 100 1.04 8.31 -13.01
CA LEU A 100 2.10 7.42 -12.54
C LEU A 100 3.20 7.26 -13.60
N PRO A 101 4.50 7.37 -13.23
CA PRO A 101 5.63 7.13 -14.13
C PRO A 101 5.55 5.79 -14.87
N GLN A 102 6.18 5.70 -16.03
CA GLN A 102 6.13 4.49 -16.88
C GLN A 102 6.58 3.22 -16.15
N ASN A 103 7.61 3.33 -15.31
CA ASN A 103 8.17 2.24 -14.52
C ASN A 103 7.38 1.93 -13.24
N GLY A 104 6.47 2.81 -12.81
CA GLY A 104 5.70 2.67 -11.58
C GLY A 104 4.70 1.50 -11.65
N LYS A 105 4.52 0.82 -10.52
CA LYS A 105 3.62 -0.32 -10.37
C LYS A 105 2.35 0.07 -9.61
N MET A 106 1.27 -0.64 -9.88
CA MET A 106 -0.02 -0.46 -9.24
C MET A 106 -0.45 -1.76 -8.55
N ALA A 107 -0.90 -1.66 -7.32
CA ALA A 107 -1.42 -2.79 -6.58
C ALA A 107 -2.75 -2.45 -5.90
N THR A 108 -3.65 -3.42 -5.82
CA THR A 108 -4.89 -3.33 -5.04
C THR A 108 -4.84 -4.21 -3.79
N ASN A 109 -5.39 -3.72 -2.68
CA ASN A 109 -5.66 -4.49 -1.46
C ASN A 109 -7.09 -5.08 -1.46
N THR A 110 -7.68 -5.35 -2.63
CA THR A 110 -9.02 -5.97 -2.71
C THR A 110 -9.03 -7.38 -2.10
N SER A 111 -10.15 -7.75 -1.51
CA SER A 111 -10.38 -9.11 -0.98
C SER A 111 -11.47 -9.85 -1.76
N SER A 112 -12.40 -9.12 -2.39
CA SER A 112 -13.61 -9.71 -2.99
C SER A 112 -13.69 -9.54 -4.51
N LEU A 113 -13.01 -8.56 -5.09
CA LEU A 113 -13.06 -8.29 -6.52
C LEU A 113 -11.92 -8.98 -7.26
N THR A 114 -12.17 -9.40 -8.50
CA THR A 114 -11.11 -9.97 -9.31
C THR A 114 -10.18 -8.89 -9.84
N LEU A 115 -8.88 -9.19 -9.92
CA LEU A 115 -7.89 -8.27 -10.51
C LEU A 115 -8.21 -8.00 -11.98
N ALA A 116 -8.73 -8.99 -12.71
CA ALA A 116 -9.13 -8.83 -14.11
C ALA A 116 -10.24 -7.79 -14.27
N ASP A 117 -11.24 -7.79 -13.38
CA ASP A 117 -12.31 -6.81 -13.42
C ASP A 117 -11.79 -5.40 -13.13
N ILE A 118 -10.94 -5.23 -12.12
CA ILE A 118 -10.37 -3.92 -11.78
C ILE A 118 -9.48 -3.41 -12.92
N ALA A 119 -8.65 -4.29 -13.48
CA ALA A 119 -7.68 -3.96 -14.53
C ALA A 119 -8.30 -3.80 -15.92
N ALA A 120 -9.59 -4.10 -16.10
CA ALA A 120 -10.23 -4.18 -17.42
C ALA A 120 -9.94 -2.97 -18.32
N ASN A 121 -9.97 -1.76 -17.73
CA ASN A 121 -9.82 -0.49 -18.41
C ASN A 121 -8.39 0.08 -18.38
N LEU A 122 -7.44 -0.60 -17.71
CA LEU A 122 -6.05 -0.15 -17.67
C LEU A 122 -5.36 -0.42 -19.01
N LYS A 123 -4.51 0.51 -19.42
CA LYS A 123 -3.62 0.35 -20.57
C LYS A 123 -2.40 -0.48 -20.22
N ARG A 124 -1.85 -0.28 -19.01
CA ARG A 124 -0.65 -0.92 -18.46
C ARG A 124 -1.02 -2.04 -17.48
N LYS A 125 -1.69 -3.07 -18.01
CA LYS A 125 -2.10 -4.26 -17.23
C LYS A 125 -0.91 -5.03 -16.68
N ASP A 126 0.22 -4.97 -17.38
CA ASP A 126 1.50 -5.57 -17.03
C ASP A 126 2.09 -5.02 -15.73
N SER A 127 1.81 -3.75 -15.40
CA SER A 127 2.26 -3.10 -14.17
C SER A 127 1.25 -3.14 -13.02
N PHE A 128 0.16 -3.91 -13.17
CA PHE A 128 -0.89 -4.04 -12.17
C PHE A 128 -0.89 -5.43 -11.49
N GLY A 129 -1.11 -5.46 -10.17
CA GLY A 129 -1.23 -6.69 -9.40
C GLY A 129 -2.02 -6.52 -8.10
N GLY A 130 -1.95 -7.51 -7.21
CA GLY A 130 -2.63 -7.52 -5.93
C GLY A 130 -1.67 -7.67 -4.76
N LEU A 131 -1.90 -6.87 -3.72
CA LEU A 131 -1.24 -6.96 -2.42
C LEU A 131 -2.32 -7.03 -1.35
N HIS A 132 -2.76 -8.24 -1.04
CA HIS A 132 -3.82 -8.47 -0.08
C HIS A 132 -3.23 -8.60 1.34
N PHE A 133 -3.39 -7.53 2.11
CA PHE A 133 -2.97 -7.42 3.50
C PHE A 133 -4.07 -7.90 4.45
N PHE A 134 -3.66 -8.54 5.54
CA PHE A 134 -4.57 -9.01 6.59
C PHE A 134 -4.70 -7.98 7.71
N ASN A 135 -5.92 -7.78 8.20
CA ASN A 135 -6.22 -6.85 9.30
C ASN A 135 -6.03 -7.55 10.66
N PRO A 136 -5.35 -6.96 11.66
CA PRO A 136 -4.62 -5.67 11.64
C PRO A 136 -3.26 -5.73 10.95
N VAL A 137 -3.04 -4.83 9.98
CA VAL A 137 -1.84 -4.82 9.13
C VAL A 137 -0.53 -4.77 9.92
N PRO A 138 -0.37 -3.96 10.99
CA PRO A 138 0.90 -3.96 11.75
C PRO A 138 1.20 -5.25 12.52
N ILE A 139 0.19 -6.09 12.76
CA ILE A 139 0.29 -7.30 13.57
C ILE A 139 0.42 -8.54 12.68
N MET A 140 -0.37 -8.60 11.61
CA MET A 140 -0.41 -9.76 10.71
C MET A 140 0.86 -9.83 9.87
N LYS A 141 1.52 -10.99 9.85
CA LYS A 141 2.77 -11.19 9.09
C LYS A 141 2.51 -11.57 7.63
N LEU A 142 1.36 -12.16 7.33
CA LEU A 142 1.05 -12.66 5.99
C LEU A 142 0.72 -11.51 5.04
N LEU A 143 1.19 -11.64 3.81
CA LEU A 143 0.83 -10.79 2.67
C LEU A 143 0.64 -11.69 1.45
N GLU A 144 -0.56 -11.68 0.88
CA GLU A 144 -0.82 -12.41 -0.35
C GLU A 144 -0.48 -11.54 -1.55
N VAL A 145 0.44 -12.03 -2.38
CA VAL A 145 0.80 -11.40 -3.65
C VAL A 145 0.01 -12.12 -4.73
N VAL A 146 -0.91 -11.38 -5.34
CA VAL A 146 -1.86 -11.90 -6.32
C VAL A 146 -1.47 -11.38 -7.70
N ARG A 147 -1.47 -12.28 -8.69
CA ARG A 147 -1.30 -11.93 -10.10
C ARG A 147 -2.44 -12.48 -10.95
N PHE A 148 -2.74 -11.79 -12.04
CA PHE A 148 -3.63 -12.27 -13.10
C PHE A 148 -2.85 -12.39 -14.41
N ASP A 149 -3.48 -12.89 -15.48
CA ASP A 149 -2.81 -13.16 -16.75
C ASP A 149 -2.15 -11.93 -17.38
N GLY A 150 -2.65 -10.73 -17.05
CA GLY A 150 -2.08 -9.48 -17.52
C GLY A 150 -0.86 -9.01 -16.73
N THR A 151 -0.58 -9.52 -15.53
CA THR A 151 0.54 -9.07 -14.68
C THR A 151 1.87 -9.61 -15.20
N SER A 152 2.85 -8.71 -15.41
CA SER A 152 4.21 -9.12 -15.79
C SER A 152 4.95 -9.83 -14.65
N GLU A 153 5.92 -10.68 -15.00
CA GLU A 153 6.81 -11.31 -14.03
C GLU A 153 7.63 -10.28 -13.26
N GLU A 154 8.09 -9.22 -13.92
CA GLU A 154 8.78 -8.08 -13.29
C GLU A 154 7.92 -7.47 -12.18
N THR A 155 6.66 -7.14 -12.48
CA THR A 155 5.75 -6.53 -11.50
C THR A 155 5.49 -7.47 -10.34
N PHE A 156 5.27 -8.76 -10.63
CA PHE A 156 5.07 -9.76 -9.59
C PHE A 156 6.28 -9.87 -8.63
N ASN A 157 7.50 -9.82 -9.17
CA ASN A 157 8.73 -9.84 -8.38
C ASN A 157 8.86 -8.56 -7.53
N VAL A 158 8.61 -7.38 -8.11
CA VAL A 158 8.61 -6.09 -7.38
C VAL A 158 7.63 -6.11 -6.21
N LEU A 159 6.40 -6.59 -6.42
CA LEU A 159 5.38 -6.69 -5.36
C LEU A 159 5.80 -7.67 -4.25
N THR A 160 6.41 -8.79 -4.63
CA THR A 160 6.93 -9.79 -3.70
C THR A 160 8.09 -9.23 -2.88
N ASP A 161 9.04 -8.55 -3.51
CA ASP A 161 10.21 -7.99 -2.82
C ASP A 161 9.83 -6.79 -1.95
N PHE A 162 8.84 -5.99 -2.36
CA PHE A 162 8.23 -4.99 -1.50
C PHE A 162 7.68 -5.63 -0.22
N GLY A 163 6.90 -6.70 -0.36
CA GLY A 163 6.36 -7.44 0.78
C GLY A 163 7.43 -7.93 1.77
N LYS A 164 8.53 -8.48 1.27
CA LYS A 164 9.67 -8.88 2.09
C LYS A 164 10.34 -7.69 2.77
N THR A 165 10.52 -6.58 2.03
CA THR A 165 11.14 -5.34 2.53
C THR A 165 10.40 -4.78 3.73
N ILE A 166 9.06 -4.79 3.69
CA ILE A 166 8.22 -4.34 4.80
C ILE A 166 8.04 -5.38 5.93
N GLY A 167 8.85 -6.45 5.91
CA GLY A 167 8.89 -7.48 6.94
C GLY A 167 7.68 -8.43 6.93
N LYS A 168 6.98 -8.56 5.80
CA LYS A 168 5.89 -9.52 5.62
C LYS A 168 6.39 -10.85 5.05
N THR A 169 5.69 -11.91 5.40
CA THR A 169 5.81 -13.22 4.77
C THR A 169 4.90 -13.26 3.55
N THR A 170 5.49 -13.19 2.36
CA THR A 170 4.76 -13.18 1.10
C THR A 170 4.35 -14.58 0.68
N VAL A 171 3.07 -14.76 0.35
CA VAL A 171 2.54 -16.00 -0.24
C VAL A 171 2.05 -15.70 -1.64
N VAL A 172 2.37 -16.59 -2.57
CA VAL A 172 1.95 -16.46 -3.96
C VAL A 172 0.57 -17.06 -4.11
N CYS A 173 -0.42 -16.21 -4.40
CA CYS A 173 -1.75 -16.66 -4.73
C CYS A 173 -1.92 -16.59 -6.25
N LYS A 174 -2.15 -17.75 -6.88
CA LYS A 174 -2.73 -17.78 -8.22
C LYS A 174 -4.21 -17.44 -8.04
N THR A 175 -4.68 -16.39 -8.71
CA THR A 175 -6.12 -16.16 -8.84
C THR A 175 -6.74 -17.48 -9.31
N PRO A 176 -7.81 -18.00 -8.66
CA PRO A 176 -8.49 -19.18 -9.15
C PRO A 176 -8.81 -18.92 -10.62
N ARG A 177 -8.46 -19.87 -11.50
CA ARG A 177 -8.98 -19.84 -12.87
C ARG A 177 -10.49 -19.83 -12.70
N GLY A 178 -11.14 -18.72 -13.06
CA GLY A 178 -12.59 -18.65 -13.09
C GLY A 178 -13.09 -19.82 -13.91
N SER A 179 -13.98 -20.60 -13.31
CA SER A 179 -14.84 -21.58 -13.97
C SER A 179 -15.56 -20.96 -15.16
#